data_AF-A0A0A1VCJ2-F1
#
_entry.id   AF-A0A0A1VCJ2-F1
#
_cell.length_a   1.000
_cell.length_b   1.000
_cell.length_c   1.000
_cell.angle_alpha   90.00
_cell.angle_beta   90.00
_cell.angle_gamma   90.00
#
_symmetry.space_group_name_H-M   'P 1'
#
loop_
_entity.id
_entity.type
_entity.pdbx_description
1 polymer ?
#
loop_
_entity_poly.entity_id
_entity_poly.type
_entity_poly.pdbx_seq_one_letter_code
_entity_poly.pdbx_strand_id
1 'polypeptide(L)'
;MESFLKAPGQDPKAQLALLQKMYRQWPFFRTLLSNMDMVLAKSDLALASRYSELVADARLRKKVFGAIETEWQRTADALARITGERQRLAGNTALARSIRHRFPYIDPLHHLQVELVRRWRAGQGDERVQTGIHISINGIAAGLRNTG
;
A
#
# COMPACT_ATOMS: atom_id res chain seq x y z
N MET A 1 6.87 0.28 -14.89
CA MET A 1 8.35 0.16 -14.77
C MET A 1 8.90 -1.04 -15.53
N GLU A 2 8.34 -2.25 -15.37
CA GLU A 2 8.78 -3.42 -16.15
C GLU A 2 8.63 -3.26 -17.67
N SER A 3 7.60 -2.55 -18.13
CA SER A 3 7.42 -2.21 -19.55
C SER A 3 8.58 -1.38 -20.10
N PHE A 4 9.12 -0.46 -19.30
CA PHE A 4 10.32 0.31 -19.67
C PHE A 4 11.53 -0.62 -19.70
N LEU A 5 11.77 -1.41 -18.64
CA LEU A 5 12.91 -2.33 -18.52
C LEU A 5 12.94 -3.47 -19.55
N LYS A 6 11.83 -3.75 -20.25
CA LYS A 6 11.69 -4.79 -21.26
C LYS A 6 11.35 -4.20 -22.63
N ALA A 7 11.60 -2.90 -22.84
CA ALA A 7 11.26 -2.25 -24.11
C ALA A 7 12.04 -2.92 -25.27
N PRO A 8 11.37 -3.23 -26.40
CA PRO A 8 12.02 -3.86 -27.55
C PRO A 8 13.23 -3.06 -28.04
N GLY A 9 14.36 -3.74 -28.27
CA GLY A 9 15.58 -3.12 -28.81
C GLY A 9 16.45 -2.37 -27.78
N GLN A 10 16.14 -2.44 -26.48
CA GLN A 10 16.98 -1.85 -25.43
C GLN A 10 17.51 -2.92 -24.47
N ASP A 11 18.74 -2.74 -23.99
CA ASP A 11 19.34 -3.61 -22.95
C ASP A 11 18.72 -3.28 -21.58
N PRO A 12 18.04 -4.24 -20.91
CA PRO A 12 17.47 -4.05 -19.58
C PRO A 12 18.46 -3.54 -18.53
N LYS A 13 19.76 -3.88 -18.64
CA LYS A 13 20.80 -3.40 -17.72
C LYS A 13 21.08 -1.92 -17.94
N ALA A 14 21.21 -1.49 -19.20
CA ALA A 14 21.42 -0.09 -19.55
C ALA A 14 20.23 0.78 -19.10
N GLN A 15 19.01 0.30 -19.27
CA GLN A 15 17.81 1.00 -18.82
C GLN A 15 17.73 1.13 -17.29
N LEU A 16 18.07 0.07 -16.56
CA LEU A 16 18.14 0.16 -15.09
C LEU A 16 19.22 1.15 -14.65
N ALA A 17 20.40 1.14 -15.28
CA ALA A 17 21.47 2.08 -14.99
C ALA A 17 21.05 3.54 -15.24
N LEU A 18 20.26 3.79 -16.29
CA LEU A 18 19.67 5.11 -16.55
C LEU A 18 18.74 5.54 -15.41
N LEU A 19 17.83 4.68 -14.97
CA LEU A 19 16.91 5.00 -13.86
C LEU A 19 17.67 5.27 -12.55
N GLN A 20 18.72 4.49 -12.27
CA GLN A 20 19.59 4.70 -11.12
C GLN A 20 20.34 6.04 -11.22
N LYS A 21 20.83 6.41 -12.42
CA LYS A 21 21.46 7.71 -12.67
C LYS A 21 20.47 8.86 -12.45
N MET A 22 19.25 8.73 -12.96
CA MET A 22 18.17 9.71 -12.74
C MET A 22 17.87 9.87 -11.25
N TYR A 23 17.78 8.79 -10.49
CA TYR A 23 17.56 8.85 -9.04
C TYR A 23 18.66 9.61 -8.30
N ARG A 24 19.92 9.40 -8.70
CA ARG A 24 21.08 10.07 -8.11
C ARG A 24 21.18 11.54 -8.49
N GLN A 25 20.93 11.88 -9.76
CA GLN A 25 21.27 13.18 -10.32
C GLN A 25 20.08 14.11 -10.54
N TRP A 26 18.84 13.60 -10.55
CA TRP A 26 17.65 14.38 -10.84
C TRP A 26 16.73 14.51 -9.61
N PRO A 27 16.71 15.68 -8.94
CA PRO A 27 15.91 15.88 -7.72
C PRO A 27 14.42 15.57 -7.89
N PHE A 28 13.81 15.92 -9.03
CA PHE A 28 12.41 15.62 -9.31
C PHE A 28 12.13 14.11 -9.29
N PHE A 29 12.95 13.32 -9.99
CA PHE A 29 12.78 11.87 -10.04
C PHE A 29 13.00 11.22 -8.68
N ARG A 30 13.97 11.73 -7.91
CA ARG A 30 14.20 11.31 -6.52
C ARG A 30 12.96 11.55 -5.64
N THR A 31 12.38 12.74 -5.69
CA THR A 31 11.18 13.08 -4.91
C THR A 31 9.98 12.22 -5.32
N LEU A 32 9.78 11.99 -6.62
CA LEU A 32 8.74 11.09 -7.11
C LEU A 32 8.87 9.69 -6.52
N LEU A 33 10.06 9.10 -6.57
CA LEU A 33 10.29 7.77 -5.99
C LEU A 33 10.18 7.75 -4.47
N SER A 34 10.59 8.83 -3.78
CA SER A 34 10.41 8.96 -2.33
C SER A 34 8.93 9.00 -1.93
N ASN A 35 8.09 9.68 -2.71
CA ASN A 35 6.65 9.72 -2.46
C ASN A 35 6.02 8.34 -2.68
N MET A 36 6.42 7.63 -3.74
CA MET A 36 6.00 6.24 -3.95
C MET A 36 6.41 5.33 -2.79
N ASP A 37 7.65 5.45 -2.30
CA ASP A 37 8.14 4.66 -1.17
C ASP A 37 7.31 4.91 0.10
N MET A 38 6.93 6.17 0.35
CA MET A 38 6.06 6.53 1.46
C MET A 38 4.67 5.93 1.35
N VAL A 39 4.06 5.93 0.17
CA VAL A 39 2.73 5.33 -0.06
C VAL A 39 2.79 3.81 0.14
N LEU A 40 3.82 3.16 -0.40
CA LEU A 40 4.02 1.71 -0.22
C LEU A 40 4.25 1.35 1.24
N ALA A 41 5.01 2.17 1.99
CA ALA A 41 5.26 1.95 3.41
C ALA A 41 4.01 2.08 4.30
N LYS A 42 2.97 2.78 3.84
CA LYS A 42 1.66 2.90 4.51
C LYS A 42 0.67 1.82 4.08
N SER A 43 0.99 1.06 3.04
CA SER A 43 0.13 0.01 2.52
C SER A 43 0.35 -1.28 3.29
N ASP A 44 -0.73 -1.96 3.68
CA ASP A 44 -0.68 -3.25 4.35
C ASP A 44 -1.49 -4.28 3.54
N LEU A 45 -0.79 -5.19 2.86
CA LEU A 45 -1.41 -6.24 2.05
C LEU A 45 -2.15 -7.28 2.92
N ALA A 46 -1.66 -7.56 4.13
CA ALA A 46 -2.33 -8.51 5.02
C ALA A 46 -3.68 -7.94 5.47
N LEU A 47 -3.72 -6.65 5.78
CA LEU A 47 -4.95 -5.94 6.06
C LEU A 47 -5.89 -5.90 4.85
N ALA A 48 -5.38 -5.53 3.68
CA ALA A 48 -6.16 -5.49 2.45
C ALA A 48 -6.77 -6.85 2.11
N SER A 49 -6.05 -7.95 2.39
CA SER A 49 -6.56 -9.32 2.26
C SER A 49 -7.80 -9.54 3.13
N ARG A 50 -7.80 -9.07 4.39
CA ARG A 50 -8.97 -9.18 5.29
C ARG A 50 -10.19 -8.44 4.76
N TYR A 51 -10.02 -7.24 4.19
CA TYR A 51 -11.11 -6.52 3.55
C TYR A 51 -11.61 -7.24 2.29
N SER A 52 -10.70 -7.88 1.54
CA SER A 52 -11.08 -8.66 0.36
C SER A 52 -12.03 -9.81 0.73
N GLU A 53 -11.95 -10.37 1.95
CA GLU A 53 -12.84 -11.43 2.42
C GLU A 53 -14.32 -11.01 2.49
N LEU A 54 -14.62 -9.70 2.51
CA LEU A 54 -15.98 -9.17 2.43
C LEU A 54 -16.62 -9.37 1.05
N VAL A 55 -15.84 -9.78 0.05
CA VAL A 55 -16.31 -10.20 -1.27
C VAL A 55 -16.66 -11.69 -1.22
N ALA A 56 -17.95 -12.00 -1.35
CA ALA A 56 -18.46 -13.37 -1.29
C ALA A 56 -17.97 -14.25 -2.45
N ASP A 57 -17.82 -13.68 -3.66
CA ASP A 57 -17.26 -14.39 -4.80
C ASP A 57 -15.74 -14.60 -4.62
N ALA A 58 -15.38 -15.82 -4.24
CA ALA A 58 -13.99 -16.21 -4.02
C ALA A 58 -13.13 -16.16 -5.29
N ARG A 59 -13.72 -16.38 -6.48
CA ARG A 59 -12.98 -16.32 -7.75
C ARG A 59 -12.67 -14.88 -8.11
N LEU A 60 -13.67 -14.00 -8.00
CA LEU A 60 -13.49 -12.56 -8.21
C LEU A 60 -12.48 -11.98 -7.21
N ARG A 61 -12.63 -12.31 -5.92
CA ARG A 61 -11.71 -11.92 -4.85
C ARG A 61 -10.27 -12.28 -5.19
N LYS A 62 -10.00 -13.57 -5.48
CA LYS A 62 -8.65 -14.05 -5.80
C LYS A 62 -8.07 -13.36 -7.03
N LYS A 63 -8.88 -13.19 -8.08
CA LYS A 63 -8.45 -12.55 -9.33
C LYS A 63 -8.03 -11.10 -9.11
N VAL A 64 -8.90 -10.29 -8.47
CA VAL A 64 -8.67 -8.86 -8.30
C VAL A 64 -7.59 -8.60 -7.25
N PHE A 65 -7.68 -9.24 -6.08
CA PHE A 65 -6.72 -9.05 -5.01
C PHE A 65 -5.32 -9.55 -5.41
N GLY A 66 -5.22 -10.70 -6.08
CA GLY A 66 -3.95 -11.22 -6.58
C GLY A 66 -3.29 -10.29 -7.61
N ALA A 67 -4.08 -9.63 -8.47
CA ALA A 67 -3.54 -8.62 -9.40
C ALA A 67 -2.98 -7.40 -8.66
N ILE A 68 -3.65 -6.93 -7.61
CA ILE A 68 -3.19 -5.82 -6.77
C ILE A 68 -1.90 -6.20 -6.03
N GLU A 69 -1.86 -7.37 -5.41
CA GLU A 69 -0.68 -7.89 -4.70
C GLU A 69 0.51 -8.04 -5.65
N THR A 70 0.29 -8.59 -6.84
CA THR A 70 1.32 -8.72 -7.87
C THR A 70 1.87 -7.37 -8.30
N GLU A 71 1.00 -6.37 -8.52
CA GLU A 71 1.44 -5.02 -8.92
C GLU A 71 2.18 -4.30 -7.78
N TRP A 72 1.72 -4.47 -6.55
CA TRP A 72 2.39 -3.94 -5.36
C TRP A 72 3.82 -4.50 -5.27
N GLN A 73 3.98 -5.82 -5.41
CA GLN A 73 5.28 -6.48 -5.34
C GLN A 73 6.21 -6.03 -6.49
N ARG A 74 5.69 -5.97 -7.72
CA ARG A 74 6.45 -5.46 -8.88
C ARG A 74 6.94 -4.03 -8.66
N THR A 75 6.11 -3.19 -8.09
CA THR A 75 6.46 -1.79 -7.78
C THR A 75 7.51 -1.72 -6.67
N ALA A 76 7.32 -2.50 -5.61
CA ALA A 76 8.23 -2.61 -4.49
C ALA A 76 9.64 -3.05 -4.95
N ASP A 77 9.72 -4.09 -5.78
CA ASP A 77 10.98 -4.62 -6.30
C ASP A 77 11.67 -3.64 -7.25
N ALA A 78 10.90 -3.01 -8.14
CA ALA A 78 11.44 -2.03 -9.07
C ALA A 78 12.02 -0.82 -8.33
N LEU A 79 11.33 -0.35 -7.29
CA LEU A 79 11.81 0.75 -6.44
C LEU A 79 13.11 0.37 -5.73
N ALA A 80 13.18 -0.82 -5.12
CA ALA A 80 14.40 -1.31 -4.44
C ALA A 80 15.59 -1.43 -5.41
N ARG A 81 15.36 -1.89 -6.65
CA ARG A 81 16.40 -1.99 -7.68
C ARG A 81 16.94 -0.63 -8.12
N ILE A 82 16.10 0.41 -8.15
CA ILE A 82 16.49 1.76 -8.59
C ILE A 82 17.17 2.54 -7.47
N THR A 83 16.62 2.50 -6.25
CA THR A 83 17.16 3.24 -5.12
C THR A 83 18.38 2.56 -4.52
N GLY A 84 18.45 1.22 -4.60
CA GLY A 84 19.43 0.40 -3.89
C GLY A 84 19.06 0.15 -2.41
N GLU A 85 17.94 0.72 -1.95
CA GLU A 85 17.48 0.61 -0.57
C GLU A 85 16.64 -0.65 -0.37
N ARG A 86 17.03 -1.49 0.59
CA ARG A 86 16.28 -2.69 0.97
C ARG A 86 15.17 -2.41 1.98
N GLN A 87 15.30 -1.33 2.75
CA GLN A 87 14.30 -0.92 3.74
C GLN A 87 13.50 0.26 3.22
N ARG A 88 12.17 0.18 3.39
CA ARG A 88 11.28 1.31 3.10
C ARG A 88 11.62 2.48 4.00
N LEU A 89 11.53 3.68 3.45
CA LEU A 89 11.76 4.94 4.14
C LEU A 89 13.18 5.05 4.74
N ALA A 90 14.18 4.40 4.15
CA ALA A 90 15.57 4.51 4.61
C ALA A 90 16.06 5.97 4.68
N GLY A 91 15.63 6.81 3.75
CA GLY A 91 15.90 8.26 3.74
C GLY A 91 15.04 9.09 4.69
N ASN A 92 14.06 8.51 5.38
CA ASN A 92 13.18 9.20 6.33
C ASN A 92 12.82 8.28 7.51
N THR A 93 13.80 8.00 8.35
CA THR A 93 13.69 7.10 9.50
C THR A 93 12.68 7.60 10.55
N ALA A 94 12.52 8.92 10.69
CA ALA A 94 11.52 9.52 11.58
C ALA A 94 10.09 9.17 11.13
N LEU A 95 9.80 9.27 9.82
CA LEU A 95 8.53 8.85 9.26
C LEU A 95 8.32 7.34 9.39
N ALA A 96 9.35 6.54 9.13
CA ALA A 96 9.29 5.09 9.28
C ALA A 96 8.90 4.67 10.70
N ARG A 97 9.54 5.28 11.71
CA ARG A 97 9.20 5.06 13.13
C ARG A 97 7.77 5.52 13.43
N SER A 98 7.39 6.70 12.95
CA SER A 98 6.05 7.25 13.19
C SER A 98 4.93 6.37 12.62
N ILE A 99 5.14 5.76 11.45
CA ILE A 99 4.20 4.79 10.86
C ILE A 99 4.15 3.52 11.72
N ARG A 100 5.31 2.95 12.07
CA ARG A 100 5.39 1.75 12.92
C ARG A 100 4.71 1.92 14.28
N HIS A 101 4.80 3.09 14.89
CA HIS A 101 4.13 3.35 16.17
C HIS A 101 2.61 3.50 16.04
N ARG A 102 2.10 3.93 14.89
CA ARG A 102 0.66 4.17 14.70
C ARG A 102 -0.10 2.91 14.32
N PHE A 103 0.51 2.02 13.52
CA PHE A 103 -0.14 0.82 13.01
C PHE A 103 -0.80 -0.06 14.10
N PRO A 104 -0.14 -0.33 15.26
CA PRO A 104 -0.75 -1.12 16.32
C PRO A 104 -2.06 -0.56 16.90
N TYR A 105 -2.27 0.76 16.83
CA TYR A 105 -3.50 1.39 17.33
C TYR A 105 -4.63 1.41 16.30
N ILE A 106 -4.29 1.28 15.01
CA ILE A 106 -5.27 1.31 13.91
C ILE A 106 -5.73 -0.11 13.57
N ASP A 107 -4.85 -1.11 13.74
CA ASP A 107 -5.15 -2.51 13.42
C ASP A 107 -6.45 -3.03 14.09
N PRO A 108 -6.71 -2.79 15.41
CA PRO A 108 -7.97 -3.17 16.03
C PRO A 108 -9.20 -2.49 15.40
N LEU A 109 -9.06 -1.23 14.96
CA LEU A 109 -10.14 -0.50 14.30
C LEU A 109 -10.47 -1.08 12.93
N HIS A 110 -9.47 -1.51 12.18
CA HIS A 110 -9.69 -2.21 10.92
C HIS A 110 -10.39 -3.54 11.11
N HIS A 111 -9.95 -4.33 12.09
CA HIS A 111 -10.59 -5.60 12.45
C HIS A 111 -12.07 -5.41 12.83
N LEU A 112 -12.35 -4.41 13.69
CA LEU A 112 -13.71 -4.03 14.05
C LEU A 112 -14.51 -3.58 12.82
N GLN A 113 -13.95 -2.73 11.97
CA GLN A 113 -14.62 -2.24 10.77
C GLN A 113 -15.02 -3.39 9.83
N VAL A 114 -14.11 -4.35 9.58
CA VAL A 114 -14.40 -5.52 8.73
C VAL A 114 -15.59 -6.31 9.27
N GLU A 115 -15.62 -6.57 10.58
CA GLU A 115 -16.73 -7.30 11.20
C GLU A 115 -18.06 -6.53 11.15
N LEU A 116 -18.03 -5.22 11.43
CA LEU A 116 -19.24 -4.39 11.37
C LEU A 116 -19.80 -4.31 9.94
N VAL A 117 -18.93 -4.14 8.94
CA VAL A 117 -19.34 -4.14 7.52
C VAL A 117 -19.89 -5.50 7.11
N ARG A 118 -19.32 -6.60 7.61
CA ARG A 118 -19.82 -7.95 7.38
C ARG A 118 -21.25 -8.12 7.92
N ARG A 119 -21.50 -7.73 9.17
CA ARG A 119 -22.84 -7.79 9.79
C ARG A 119 -23.85 -6.93 9.04
N TRP A 120 -23.46 -5.71 8.69
CA TRP A 120 -24.30 -4.80 7.91
C TRP A 120 -24.73 -5.43 6.58
N ARG A 121 -23.80 -6.00 5.82
CA ARG A 121 -24.09 -6.67 4.53
C ARG A 121 -24.91 -7.96 4.68
N ALA A 122 -24.82 -8.63 5.82
CA ALA A 122 -25.62 -9.82 6.13
C ALA A 122 -27.06 -9.49 6.58
N GLY A 123 -27.45 -8.20 6.60
CA GLY A 123 -28.76 -7.77 7.09
C GLY A 123 -28.90 -7.81 8.61
N GLN A 124 -27.79 -7.97 9.34
CA GLN A 124 -27.72 -7.97 10.81
C GLN A 124 -27.32 -6.59 11.37
N GLY A 125 -27.52 -5.53 10.58
CA GLY A 125 -27.18 -4.17 10.95
C GLY A 125 -28.28 -3.51 11.76
N ASP A 126 -27.93 -2.95 12.91
CA ASP A 126 -28.74 -1.97 13.64
C ASP A 126 -28.06 -0.59 13.60
N GLU A 127 -28.68 0.40 14.24
CA GLU A 127 -28.12 1.77 14.33
C GLU A 127 -26.73 1.77 14.98
N ARG A 128 -26.48 0.90 15.96
CA ARG A 128 -25.18 0.78 16.63
C ARG A 128 -24.09 0.27 15.69
N VAL A 129 -24.42 -0.70 14.83
CA VAL A 129 -23.50 -1.20 13.78
C VAL A 129 -23.16 -0.07 12.80
N GLN A 130 -24.14 0.70 12.35
CA GLN A 130 -23.91 1.83 11.45
C GLN A 130 -23.03 2.91 12.11
N THR A 131 -23.34 3.31 13.35
CA THR A 131 -22.51 4.25 14.10
C THR A 131 -21.09 3.73 14.29
N GLY A 132 -20.94 2.44 14.62
CA GLY A 132 -19.63 1.80 14.76
C GLY A 132 -18.81 1.84 13.47
N ILE A 133 -19.44 1.65 12.31
CA ILE A 133 -18.78 1.80 11.00
C ILE A 133 -18.27 3.23 10.84
N HIS A 134 -19.09 4.25 11.09
CA HIS A 134 -18.68 5.65 10.99
C HIS A 134 -17.53 6.01 11.95
N ILE A 135 -17.60 5.54 13.20
CA ILE A 135 -16.52 5.74 14.19
C ILE A 135 -15.23 5.09 13.69
N SER A 136 -15.28 3.86 13.18
CA SER A 136 -14.10 3.17 12.66
C SER A 136 -13.48 3.90 11.46
N ILE A 137 -14.30 4.42 10.53
CA ILE A 137 -13.85 5.23 9.38
C ILE A 137 -13.07 6.45 9.88
N ASN A 138 -13.65 7.20 10.81
CA ASN A 138 -13.04 8.40 11.36
C ASN A 138 -11.73 8.09 12.12
N GLY A 139 -11.72 7.02 12.92
CA GLY A 139 -10.54 6.59 13.67
C GLY A 139 -9.38 6.16 12.76
N ILE A 140 -9.68 5.38 11.70
CA ILE A 140 -8.69 4.97 10.70
C ILE A 140 -8.13 6.18 9.95
N ALA A 141 -9.00 7.10 9.50
CA ALA A 141 -8.58 8.31 8.79
C ALA A 141 -7.66 9.18 9.66
N ALA A 142 -7.99 9.36 10.94
CA ALA A 142 -7.17 10.11 11.89
C ALA A 142 -5.81 9.45 12.14
N GLY A 143 -5.76 8.11 12.17
CA GLY A 143 -4.54 7.34 12.37
C GLY A 143 -3.58 7.38 11.17
N LEU A 144 -4.11 7.23 9.95
CA LEU A 144 -3.32 7.19 8.72
C LEU A 144 -2.77 8.58 8.31
N ARG A 145 -3.45 9.67 8.69
CA ARG A 145 -3.11 11.06 8.29
C ARG A 145 -2.92 11.16 6.77
N ASN A 146 -2.14 12.13 6.27
CA ASN A 146 -1.97 12.39 4.83
C ASN A 146 -1.52 11.13 4.07
N THR A 147 -2.38 10.62 3.19
CA THR A 147 -2.11 9.48 2.30
C THR A 147 -1.78 9.89 0.87
N GLY A 148 -1.83 11.20 0.56
CA GLY A 148 -1.48 11.81 -0.73
C GLY A 148 -1.10 13.27 -0.56
#